data_AF-A0AAE9E7L9-F1
#
_entry.id   AF-A0AAE9E7L9-F1
#
_cell.length_a   1.000
_cell.length_b   1.000
_cell.length_c   1.000
_cell.angle_alpha   90.00
_cell.angle_beta   90.00
_cell.angle_gamma   90.00
#
_symmetry.space_group_name_H-M   'P 1'
#
loop_
_entity.id
_entity.type
_entity.pdbx_description
1 polymer ?
#
loop_
_entity_poly.entity_id
_entity_poly.type
_entity_poly.pdbx_seq_one_letter_code
_entity_poly.pdbx_strand_id
1 'polypeptide(L)'
;MSRLPILRLPNLVLEEVFKEMDPFKLIEFAKCSKRLHPMIRRIGKKFELSVDLYCKQINIYTPDKRQWPVYFYSLESEQENAKFVKTECPTRDICIHLFEFLLYFGCRKIRHFETCPETIFNTLPIVKLLVHFKCSVKNVTFRMYKTEGDVFKEILTSLKVTDMLSIGAAVEFPPTFEFKFVFYPKFLYIQNSHWIKMDQLFKAANRCLKISLKKSSLTNEDLDRFLRRWQSGKLRRMKMFYFTVQGKQINDKSTIFDMEIPIKSEDDKCVHERDHEGYQETVRRGVVFKNVEGQRAVIHFDPPRSSAFSFMLLD
;
A
#
# COMPACT_ATOMS: atom_id res chain seq x y z
N MET A 1 -22.86 17.66 -40.95
CA MET A 1 -22.73 17.33 -39.51
C MET A 1 -22.67 18.63 -38.70
N SER A 2 -23.66 18.89 -37.87
CA SER A 2 -23.66 20.04 -36.96
C SER A 2 -22.51 19.89 -35.96
N ARG A 3 -21.64 20.91 -35.89
CA ARG A 3 -20.58 20.95 -34.86
C ARG A 3 -21.26 21.21 -33.51
N LEU A 4 -20.98 20.36 -32.51
CA LEU A 4 -21.39 20.57 -31.11
C LEU A 4 -21.13 22.04 -30.72
N PRO A 5 -22.15 22.83 -30.33
CA PRO A 5 -22.01 24.26 -30.08
C PRO A 5 -20.93 24.60 -29.05
N ILE A 6 -20.75 23.73 -28.04
CA ILE A 6 -19.72 23.86 -27.01
C ILE A 6 -18.31 23.94 -27.62
N LEU A 7 -18.03 23.25 -28.73
CA LEU A 7 -16.73 23.25 -29.41
C LEU A 7 -16.39 24.57 -30.12
N ARG A 8 -17.30 25.55 -30.09
CA ARG A 8 -17.05 26.92 -30.59
C ARG A 8 -16.49 27.83 -29.51
N LEU A 9 -16.54 27.42 -28.25
CA LEU A 9 -16.02 28.20 -27.13
C LEU A 9 -14.48 28.25 -27.16
N PRO A 10 -13.85 29.33 -26.65
CA PRO A 10 -12.41 29.39 -26.49
C PRO A 10 -11.89 28.25 -25.59
N ASN A 11 -10.67 27.78 -25.87
CA ASN A 11 -10.06 26.66 -25.12
C ASN A 11 -10.00 26.90 -23.61
N LEU A 12 -9.82 28.15 -23.18
CA LEU A 12 -9.79 28.51 -21.76
C LEU A 12 -11.15 28.27 -21.10
N VAL A 13 -12.24 28.70 -21.74
CA VAL A 13 -13.61 28.52 -21.24
C VAL A 13 -13.96 27.04 -21.17
N LEU A 14 -13.63 26.28 -22.23
CA LEU A 14 -13.84 24.83 -22.26
C LEU A 14 -13.08 24.11 -21.14
N GLU A 15 -11.87 24.55 -20.84
CA GLU A 15 -11.08 23.95 -19.76
C GLU A 15 -11.71 24.18 -18.39
N GLU A 16 -12.22 25.37 -18.10
CA GLU A 16 -12.94 25.63 -16.85
C GLU A 16 -14.24 24.84 -16.76
N VAL A 17 -15.02 24.76 -17.84
CA VAL A 17 -16.24 23.94 -17.88
C VAL A 17 -15.92 22.46 -17.63
N PHE A 18 -14.85 21.94 -18.23
CA PHE A 18 -14.48 20.54 -18.08
C PHE A 18 -13.90 20.21 -16.70
N LYS A 19 -13.29 21.15 -15.98
CA LYS A 19 -12.87 20.91 -14.59
C LYS A 19 -14.04 20.66 -13.65
N GLU A 20 -15.18 21.28 -13.93
CA GLU A 20 -16.41 21.15 -13.14
C GLU A 20 -17.34 20.03 -13.66
N MET A 21 -16.98 19.37 -14.76
CA MET A 21 -17.78 18.31 -15.34
C MET A 21 -17.41 16.95 -14.77
N ASP A 22 -18.44 16.15 -14.54
CA ASP A 22 -18.29 14.77 -14.08
C ASP A 22 -17.31 13.96 -14.96
N PRO A 23 -16.34 13.25 -14.36
CA PRO A 23 -15.36 12.46 -15.10
C PRO A 23 -15.93 11.42 -16.08
N PHE A 24 -17.06 10.78 -15.76
CA PHE A 24 -17.69 9.84 -16.70
C PHE A 24 -18.31 10.58 -17.88
N LYS A 25 -18.94 11.74 -17.63
CA LYS A 25 -19.43 12.61 -18.72
C LYS A 25 -18.31 13.11 -19.61
N LEU A 26 -17.16 13.46 -19.05
CA LEU A 26 -15.98 13.81 -19.85
C LEU A 26 -15.51 12.65 -20.74
N ILE A 27 -15.53 11.40 -20.24
CA ILE A 27 -15.24 10.23 -21.09
C ILE A 27 -16.27 10.09 -22.22
N GLU A 28 -17.56 10.21 -21.93
CA GLU A 28 -18.61 10.19 -22.97
C GLU A 28 -18.32 11.26 -24.05
N PHE A 29 -17.99 12.48 -23.64
CA PHE A 29 -17.58 13.56 -24.56
C PHE A 29 -16.32 13.20 -25.37
N ALA A 30 -15.31 12.60 -24.73
CA ALA A 30 -14.09 12.17 -25.39
C ALA A 30 -14.37 11.11 -26.48
N LYS A 31 -15.32 10.19 -26.23
CA LYS A 31 -15.76 9.19 -27.21
C LYS A 31 -16.44 9.83 -28.41
N CYS A 32 -17.18 10.92 -28.21
CA CYS A 32 -17.88 11.64 -29.29
C CYS A 32 -16.96 12.52 -30.15
N SER A 33 -15.81 12.99 -29.65
CA SER A 33 -14.95 13.91 -30.41
C SER A 33 -13.46 13.81 -30.08
N LYS A 34 -12.66 13.43 -31.08
CA LYS A 34 -11.19 13.45 -31.01
C LYS A 34 -10.60 14.85 -30.75
N ARG A 35 -11.34 15.92 -31.08
CA ARG A 35 -10.90 17.31 -30.85
C ARG A 35 -10.81 17.65 -29.36
N LEU A 36 -11.54 16.94 -28.51
CA LEU A 36 -11.55 17.16 -27.06
C LEU A 36 -10.40 16.43 -26.36
N HIS A 37 -9.79 15.41 -26.99
CA HIS A 37 -8.76 14.57 -26.37
C HIS A 37 -7.60 15.36 -25.78
N PRO A 38 -7.01 16.37 -26.47
CA PRO A 38 -5.87 17.11 -25.91
C PRO A 38 -6.24 17.84 -24.61
N MET A 39 -7.45 18.43 -24.57
CA MET A 39 -7.92 19.19 -23.41
C MET A 39 -8.29 18.30 -22.24
N ILE A 40 -9.06 17.25 -22.51
CA ILE A 40 -9.45 16.23 -21.54
C ILE A 40 -8.21 15.57 -20.93
N ARG A 41 -7.21 15.24 -21.75
CA ARG A 41 -5.95 14.68 -21.29
C ARG A 41 -5.13 15.67 -20.45
N ARG A 42 -5.17 16.97 -20.77
CA ARG A 42 -4.46 18.00 -19.99
C ARG A 42 -5.03 18.15 -18.57
N ILE A 43 -6.35 18.08 -18.44
CA ILE A 43 -7.04 18.09 -17.14
C ILE A 43 -6.77 16.77 -16.41
N GLY A 44 -7.08 15.65 -17.06
CA GLY A 44 -7.09 14.34 -16.45
C GLY A 44 -5.71 13.75 -16.10
N LYS A 45 -4.64 14.17 -16.77
CA LYS A 45 -3.26 13.78 -16.40
C LYS A 45 -2.89 14.12 -14.96
N LYS A 46 -3.57 15.11 -14.38
CA LYS A 46 -3.35 15.55 -12.99
C LYS A 46 -4.14 14.71 -11.97
N PHE A 47 -5.06 13.87 -12.42
CA PHE A 47 -5.87 13.05 -11.55
C PHE A 47 -5.07 11.89 -10.97
N GLU A 48 -5.43 11.50 -9.75
CA GLU A 48 -5.03 10.24 -9.14
C GLU A 48 -6.26 9.35 -9.01
N LEU A 49 -6.10 8.06 -9.28
CA LEU A 49 -7.18 7.08 -9.14
C LEU A 49 -6.97 6.21 -7.91
N SER A 50 -8.04 5.88 -7.20
CA SER A 50 -8.07 4.68 -6.36
C SER A 50 -8.98 3.65 -7.01
N VAL A 51 -8.51 2.41 -7.11
CA VAL A 51 -9.25 1.28 -7.66
C VAL A 51 -9.38 0.24 -6.56
N ASP A 52 -10.60 -0.06 -6.16
CA ASP A 52 -10.87 -0.96 -5.04
C ASP A 52 -11.85 -2.04 -5.49
N LEU A 53 -11.32 -3.24 -5.70
CA LEU A 53 -12.10 -4.39 -6.13
C LEU A 53 -12.84 -5.06 -4.97
N TYR A 54 -12.47 -4.79 -3.71
CA TYR A 54 -13.15 -5.32 -2.54
C TYR A 54 -14.48 -4.60 -2.32
N CYS A 55 -14.46 -3.26 -2.29
CA CYS A 55 -15.66 -2.43 -2.21
C CYS A 55 -16.29 -2.15 -3.58
N LYS A 56 -15.72 -2.69 -4.67
CA LYS A 56 -16.22 -2.55 -6.04
C LYS A 56 -16.40 -1.08 -6.45
N GLN A 57 -15.32 -0.30 -6.35
CA GLN A 57 -15.37 1.14 -6.57
C GLN A 57 -14.14 1.72 -7.28
N ILE A 58 -14.33 2.86 -7.95
CA ILE A 58 -13.26 3.73 -8.43
C ILE A 58 -13.46 5.13 -7.82
N ASN A 59 -12.39 5.70 -7.27
CA ASN A 59 -12.36 7.08 -6.78
C ASN A 59 -11.38 7.92 -7.61
N ILE A 60 -11.75 9.17 -7.87
CA ILE A 60 -10.94 10.10 -8.67
C ILE A 60 -10.63 11.31 -7.80
N TYR A 61 -9.33 11.55 -7.61
CA TYR A 61 -8.82 12.67 -6.85
C TYR A 61 -8.21 13.70 -7.78
N THR A 62 -8.53 14.95 -7.52
CA THR A 62 -8.01 16.09 -8.27
C THR A 62 -6.98 16.86 -7.43
N PRO A 63 -6.07 17.64 -8.05
CA PRO A 63 -5.00 18.33 -7.34
C PRO A 63 -5.44 19.35 -6.30
N ASP A 64 -6.61 19.97 -6.49
CA ASP A 64 -7.20 20.94 -5.55
C ASP A 64 -7.93 20.24 -4.38
N LYS A 65 -7.66 18.94 -4.19
CA LYS A 65 -8.21 18.07 -3.14
C LYS A 65 -9.73 17.88 -3.24
N ARG A 66 -10.38 18.29 -4.34
CA ARG A 66 -11.75 17.88 -4.61
C ARG A 66 -11.76 16.38 -4.89
N GLN A 67 -12.60 15.67 -4.15
CA GLN A 67 -12.90 14.28 -4.41
C GLN A 67 -14.21 14.23 -5.20
N TRP A 68 -14.18 13.64 -6.38
CA TRP A 68 -15.42 13.30 -7.07
C TRP A 68 -16.17 12.22 -6.28
N PRO A 69 -17.51 12.15 -6.40
CA PRO A 69 -18.29 11.10 -5.75
C PRO A 69 -17.67 9.73 -6.00
N VAL A 70 -17.72 8.88 -4.98
CA VAL A 70 -17.29 7.49 -5.09
C VAL A 70 -18.18 6.78 -6.10
N TYR A 71 -17.58 6.08 -7.07
CA TYR A 71 -18.32 5.33 -8.07
C TYR A 71 -18.40 3.87 -7.65
N PHE A 72 -19.55 3.44 -7.12
CA PHE A 72 -19.79 2.05 -6.76
C PHE A 72 -20.39 1.28 -7.93
N TYR A 73 -19.95 0.04 -8.06
CA TYR A 73 -20.41 -0.92 -9.06
C TYR A 73 -21.24 -1.99 -8.36
N SER A 74 -22.55 -1.80 -8.39
CA SER A 74 -23.52 -2.63 -7.66
C SER A 74 -24.87 -2.63 -8.37
N LEU A 75 -25.73 -3.59 -8.04
CA LEU A 75 -27.13 -3.60 -8.46
C LEU A 75 -28.00 -2.67 -7.62
N GLU A 76 -27.59 -2.39 -6.37
CA GLU A 76 -28.36 -1.65 -5.38
C GLU A 76 -27.57 -0.45 -4.83
N SER A 77 -28.30 0.61 -4.48
CA SER A 77 -27.77 1.88 -3.98
C SER A 77 -27.98 1.99 -2.47
N GLU A 78 -26.91 1.88 -1.70
CA GLU A 78 -27.00 1.92 -0.22
C GLU A 78 -26.37 3.18 0.42
N GLN A 79 -25.81 4.11 -0.36
CA GLN A 79 -25.04 5.24 0.20
C GLN A 79 -25.44 6.61 -0.36
N GLU A 80 -25.70 7.56 0.55
CA GLU A 80 -25.88 8.98 0.22
C GLU A 80 -24.55 9.59 -0.28
N ASN A 81 -24.62 10.46 -1.29
CA ASN A 81 -23.48 11.13 -1.95
C ASN A 81 -22.55 10.25 -2.81
N ALA A 82 -23.00 9.06 -3.21
CA ALA A 82 -22.29 8.20 -4.15
C ALA A 82 -22.93 8.18 -5.55
N LYS A 83 -22.13 7.86 -6.57
CA LYS A 83 -22.63 7.56 -7.93
C LYS A 83 -22.60 6.05 -8.16
N PHE A 84 -23.70 5.52 -8.70
CA PHE A 84 -23.84 4.09 -8.94
C PHE A 84 -23.74 3.79 -10.42
N VAL A 85 -22.86 2.85 -10.75
CA VAL A 85 -22.82 2.19 -12.05
C VAL A 85 -23.53 0.86 -11.87
N LYS A 86 -24.77 0.77 -12.37
CA LYS A 86 -25.56 -0.46 -12.29
C LYS A 86 -24.91 -1.57 -13.10
N THR A 87 -24.51 -2.66 -12.45
CA THR A 87 -23.86 -3.79 -13.12
C THR A 87 -23.98 -5.10 -12.36
N GLU A 88 -24.07 -6.19 -13.10
CA GLU A 88 -23.97 -7.57 -12.59
C GLU A 88 -22.51 -8.07 -12.55
N CYS A 89 -21.58 -7.36 -13.22
CA CYS A 89 -20.17 -7.75 -13.35
C CYS A 89 -19.22 -6.61 -12.89
N PRO A 90 -19.20 -6.24 -11.60
CA PRO A 90 -18.44 -5.09 -11.10
C PRO A 90 -16.98 -5.04 -11.52
N THR A 91 -16.24 -6.15 -11.36
CA THR A 91 -14.81 -6.22 -11.70
C THR A 91 -14.55 -5.94 -13.19
N ARG A 92 -15.39 -6.47 -14.07
CA ARG A 92 -15.26 -6.28 -15.52
C ARG A 92 -15.48 -4.81 -15.87
N ASP A 93 -16.51 -4.20 -15.30
CA ASP A 93 -16.89 -2.84 -15.65
C ASP A 93 -15.93 -1.82 -15.01
N ILE A 94 -15.39 -2.11 -13.83
CA ILE A 94 -14.24 -1.39 -13.25
C ILE A 94 -13.03 -1.45 -14.20
N CYS A 95 -12.72 -2.62 -14.76
CA CYS A 95 -11.63 -2.80 -15.72
C CYS A 95 -11.84 -1.94 -16.98
N ILE A 96 -13.06 -1.91 -17.52
CA ILE A 96 -13.43 -1.10 -18.68
C ILE A 96 -13.28 0.39 -18.37
N HIS A 97 -13.86 0.89 -17.28
CA HIS A 97 -13.78 2.30 -16.95
C HIS A 97 -12.35 2.73 -16.58
N LEU A 98 -11.59 1.87 -15.88
CA LEU A 98 -10.17 2.11 -15.65
C LEU A 98 -9.42 2.26 -16.98
N PHE A 99 -9.62 1.36 -17.94
CA PHE A 99 -9.02 1.49 -19.26
C PHE A 99 -9.36 2.83 -19.92
N GLU A 100 -10.62 3.26 -19.85
CA GLU A 100 -11.06 4.55 -20.40
C GLU A 100 -10.42 5.74 -19.71
N PHE A 101 -10.32 5.74 -18.38
CA PHE A 101 -9.61 6.76 -17.62
C PHE A 101 -8.13 6.83 -18.03
N LEU A 102 -7.46 5.68 -18.13
CA LEU A 102 -6.05 5.62 -18.51
C LEU A 102 -5.81 6.08 -19.96
N LEU A 103 -6.75 5.77 -20.87
CA LEU A 103 -6.68 6.10 -22.29
C LEU A 103 -6.97 7.59 -22.57
N TYR A 104 -8.12 8.08 -22.10
CA TYR A 104 -8.64 9.41 -22.43
C TYR A 104 -8.02 10.48 -21.54
N PHE A 105 -8.04 10.31 -20.21
CA PHE A 105 -7.41 11.26 -19.29
C PHE A 105 -5.89 11.15 -19.29
N GLY A 106 -5.33 9.98 -19.60
CA GLY A 106 -3.89 9.79 -19.50
C GLY A 106 -3.38 9.90 -18.07
N CYS A 107 -4.24 9.67 -17.08
CA CYS A 107 -3.85 9.56 -15.67
C CYS A 107 -2.97 8.31 -15.49
N ARG A 108 -1.88 8.44 -14.74
CA ARG A 108 -0.89 7.35 -14.53
C ARG A 108 -0.55 7.14 -13.06
N LYS A 109 -1.12 7.96 -12.19
CA LYS A 109 -0.92 7.92 -10.75
C LYS A 109 -2.09 7.17 -10.13
N ILE A 110 -1.81 6.00 -9.58
CA ILE A 110 -2.78 5.25 -8.79
C ILE A 110 -2.44 5.49 -7.33
N ARG A 111 -3.35 6.16 -6.61
CA ARG A 111 -3.19 6.42 -5.18
C ARG A 111 -3.33 5.15 -4.36
N HIS A 112 -4.32 4.32 -4.70
CA HIS A 112 -4.58 3.07 -4.00
C HIS A 112 -5.09 2.01 -4.96
N PHE A 113 -4.60 0.79 -4.81
CA PHE A 113 -5.12 -0.38 -5.50
C PHE A 113 -5.42 -1.49 -4.50
N GLU A 114 -6.66 -1.93 -4.44
CA GLU A 114 -7.11 -2.98 -3.54
C GLU A 114 -7.69 -4.16 -4.32
N THR A 115 -7.19 -5.36 -4.04
CA THR A 115 -7.52 -6.56 -4.81
C THR A 115 -8.85 -7.19 -4.39
N CYS A 116 -9.45 -7.95 -5.30
CA CYS A 116 -10.67 -8.73 -5.07
C CYS A 116 -10.42 -9.84 -4.03
N PRO A 117 -11.34 -10.10 -3.09
CA PRO A 117 -11.22 -11.20 -2.15
C PRO A 117 -11.47 -12.58 -2.79
N GLU A 118 -12.31 -12.65 -3.83
CA GLU A 118 -12.81 -13.92 -4.40
C GLU A 118 -11.75 -14.67 -5.19
N THR A 119 -11.03 -13.99 -6.11
CA THR A 119 -10.02 -14.64 -6.94
C THR A 119 -8.93 -13.70 -7.43
N ILE A 120 -7.69 -14.21 -7.47
CA ILE A 120 -6.53 -13.55 -8.07
C ILE A 120 -6.75 -13.23 -9.56
N PHE A 121 -7.54 -14.04 -10.26
CA PHE A 121 -7.80 -13.87 -11.69
C PHE A 121 -8.60 -12.60 -12.01
N ASN A 122 -9.40 -12.11 -11.06
CA ASN A 122 -10.11 -10.84 -11.19
C ASN A 122 -9.17 -9.64 -11.06
N THR A 123 -8.03 -9.83 -10.38
CA THR A 123 -7.02 -8.79 -10.14
C THR A 123 -6.09 -8.64 -11.35
N LEU A 124 -5.79 -9.74 -12.04
CA LEU A 124 -4.79 -9.78 -13.12
C LEU A 124 -5.10 -8.84 -14.31
N PRO A 125 -6.34 -8.73 -14.84
CA PRO A 125 -6.66 -7.78 -15.90
C PRO A 125 -6.33 -6.33 -15.53
N ILE A 126 -6.65 -5.93 -14.28
CA ILE A 126 -6.35 -4.60 -13.76
C ILE A 126 -4.84 -4.39 -13.70
N VAL A 127 -4.08 -5.35 -13.17
CA VAL A 127 -2.61 -5.27 -13.11
C VAL A 127 -2.02 -5.13 -14.51
N LYS A 128 -2.48 -5.94 -15.48
CA LYS A 128 -2.05 -5.85 -16.88
C LYS A 128 -2.32 -4.47 -17.48
N LEU A 129 -3.48 -3.86 -17.20
CA LEU A 129 -3.75 -2.48 -17.59
C LEU A 129 -2.77 -1.51 -16.94
N LEU A 130 -2.57 -1.58 -15.62
CA LEU A 130 -1.65 -0.67 -14.92
C LEU A 130 -0.22 -0.76 -15.47
N VAL A 131 0.25 -1.97 -15.79
CA VAL A 131 1.57 -2.21 -16.39
C VAL A 131 1.63 -1.69 -17.82
N HIS A 132 0.65 -2.02 -18.67
CA HIS A 132 0.57 -1.54 -20.05
C HIS A 132 0.60 -0.01 -20.12
N PHE A 133 -0.16 0.63 -19.23
CA PHE A 133 -0.18 2.07 -19.08
C PHE A 133 0.97 2.60 -18.21
N LYS A 134 1.98 1.81 -17.80
CA LYS A 134 3.15 2.29 -17.04
C LYS A 134 2.79 3.12 -15.80
N CYS A 135 1.72 2.73 -15.11
CA CYS A 135 1.22 3.43 -13.94
C CYS A 135 2.17 3.24 -12.75
N SER A 136 2.29 4.26 -11.91
CA SER A 136 2.88 4.13 -10.57
C SER A 136 1.77 3.96 -9.56
N VAL A 137 1.90 2.98 -8.66
CA VAL A 137 0.91 2.72 -7.62
C VAL A 137 1.49 3.11 -6.27
N LYS A 138 0.83 4.02 -5.56
CA LYS A 138 1.30 4.51 -4.27
C LYS A 138 1.09 3.43 -3.20
N ASN A 139 -0.16 3.01 -3.02
CA ASN A 139 -0.55 1.99 -2.04
C ASN A 139 -1.19 0.78 -2.72
N VAL A 140 -0.79 -0.42 -2.30
CA VAL A 140 -1.42 -1.69 -2.72
C VAL A 140 -1.83 -2.50 -1.50
N THR A 141 -3.09 -2.94 -1.48
CA THR A 141 -3.62 -3.84 -0.45
C THR A 141 -4.14 -5.13 -1.07
N PHE A 142 -3.59 -6.26 -0.63
CA PHE A 142 -4.04 -7.60 -1.00
C PHE A 142 -5.02 -8.16 0.04
N ARG A 143 -6.22 -8.56 -0.40
CA ARG A 143 -7.32 -9.11 0.43
C ARG A 143 -7.86 -10.49 0.00
N MET A 144 -7.23 -11.11 -0.97
CA MET A 144 -7.59 -12.42 -1.54
C MET A 144 -7.48 -13.58 -0.55
N TYR A 145 -8.42 -14.54 -0.59
CA TYR A 145 -8.47 -15.71 0.32
C TYR A 145 -7.57 -16.89 -0.07
N LYS A 146 -7.38 -17.13 -1.38
CA LYS A 146 -6.51 -18.19 -1.89
C LYS A 146 -5.63 -17.64 -3.00
N THR A 147 -4.32 -17.77 -2.83
CA THR A 147 -3.35 -17.39 -3.86
C THR A 147 -2.75 -18.60 -4.53
N GLU A 148 -2.92 -18.68 -5.85
CA GLU A 148 -1.96 -19.40 -6.68
C GLU A 148 -0.63 -18.67 -6.59
N GLY A 149 0.36 -19.33 -5.99
CA GLY A 149 1.62 -18.69 -5.62
C GLY A 149 2.31 -18.00 -6.78
N ASP A 150 2.28 -18.58 -7.99
CA ASP A 150 3.00 -18.02 -9.13
C ASP A 150 2.31 -16.80 -9.74
N VAL A 151 0.97 -16.78 -9.84
CA VAL A 151 0.22 -15.60 -10.27
C VAL A 151 0.40 -14.45 -9.28
N PHE A 152 0.42 -14.75 -7.99
CA PHE A 152 0.70 -13.74 -6.97
C PHE A 152 2.11 -13.14 -7.11
N LYS A 153 3.13 -13.99 -7.34
CA LYS A 153 4.50 -13.54 -7.61
C LYS A 153 4.56 -12.67 -8.86
N GLU A 154 3.88 -13.05 -9.95
CA GLU A 154 3.79 -12.27 -11.19
C GLU A 154 3.21 -10.88 -10.94
N ILE A 155 2.12 -10.79 -10.17
CA ILE A 155 1.49 -9.52 -9.85
C ILE A 155 2.44 -8.64 -9.03
N LEU A 156 3.07 -9.21 -7.98
CA LEU A 156 4.01 -8.46 -7.16
C LEU A 156 5.21 -7.97 -7.97
N THR A 157 5.80 -8.78 -8.85
CA THR A 157 6.96 -8.35 -9.65
C THR A 157 6.59 -7.30 -10.70
N SER A 158 5.34 -7.28 -11.15
CA SER A 158 4.87 -6.39 -12.22
C SER A 158 4.52 -4.98 -11.73
N LEU A 159 4.05 -4.83 -10.49
CA LEU A 159 3.59 -3.54 -9.96
C LEU A 159 4.74 -2.67 -9.44
N LYS A 160 4.73 -1.38 -9.83
CA LYS A 160 5.62 -0.36 -9.26
C LYS A 160 4.97 0.29 -8.04
N VAL A 161 5.14 -0.33 -6.88
CA VAL A 161 4.63 0.17 -5.59
C VAL A 161 5.64 1.13 -4.96
N THR A 162 5.20 2.33 -4.54
CA THR A 162 6.11 3.37 -4.05
C THR A 162 5.99 3.70 -2.57
N ASP A 163 4.82 3.52 -1.96
CA ASP A 163 4.55 3.97 -0.59
C ASP A 163 4.19 2.79 0.32
N MET A 164 3.06 2.11 0.11
CA MET A 164 2.63 1.00 0.98
C MET A 164 2.35 -0.28 0.19
N LEU A 165 2.90 -1.40 0.68
CA LEU A 165 2.45 -2.74 0.32
C LEU A 165 1.87 -3.41 1.56
N SER A 166 0.59 -3.77 1.48
CA SER A 166 -0.12 -4.48 2.54
C SER A 166 -0.63 -5.83 2.04
N ILE A 167 -0.20 -6.90 2.70
CA ILE A 167 -0.68 -8.26 2.46
C ILE A 167 -1.48 -8.69 3.69
N GLY A 168 -2.80 -8.69 3.56
CA GLY A 168 -3.74 -8.94 4.65
C GLY A 168 -3.81 -10.41 5.09
N ALA A 169 -4.55 -10.65 6.19
CA ALA A 169 -4.68 -11.97 6.81
C ALA A 169 -5.30 -13.04 5.92
N ALA A 170 -6.21 -12.63 5.04
CA ALA A 170 -6.89 -13.50 4.09
C ALA A 170 -5.91 -14.16 3.11
N VAL A 171 -4.76 -13.53 2.84
CA VAL A 171 -3.80 -14.03 1.83
C VAL A 171 -3.00 -15.18 2.41
N GLU A 172 -3.48 -16.40 2.17
CA GLU A 172 -2.82 -17.62 2.62
C GLU A 172 -1.78 -18.11 1.62
N PHE A 173 -0.59 -18.42 2.12
CA PHE A 173 0.47 -19.02 1.33
C PHE A 173 0.73 -20.46 1.78
N PRO A 174 1.01 -21.39 0.86
CA PRO A 174 1.44 -22.73 1.24
C PRO A 174 2.73 -22.66 2.08
N PRO A 175 3.03 -23.68 2.91
CA PRO A 175 4.25 -23.72 3.72
C PRO A 175 5.54 -23.61 2.89
N THR A 176 5.51 -24.08 1.64
CA THR A 176 6.63 -24.05 0.69
C THR A 176 6.74 -22.75 -0.10
N PHE A 177 5.87 -21.77 0.15
CA PHE A 177 5.90 -20.51 -0.58
C PHE A 177 7.19 -19.75 -0.30
N GLU A 178 7.86 -19.31 -1.36
CA GLU A 178 9.02 -18.43 -1.29
C GLU A 178 8.87 -17.29 -2.28
N PHE A 179 9.26 -16.09 -1.86
CA PHE A 179 9.32 -14.94 -2.74
C PHE A 179 10.42 -13.97 -2.31
N LYS A 180 11.22 -13.51 -3.29
CA LYS A 180 12.25 -12.50 -3.08
C LYS A 180 11.78 -11.18 -3.69
N PHE A 181 11.68 -10.17 -2.84
CA PHE A 181 11.31 -8.82 -3.28
C PHE A 181 12.28 -8.25 -4.32
N VAL A 182 11.73 -7.84 -5.46
CA VAL A 182 12.44 -7.09 -6.51
C VAL A 182 12.35 -5.57 -6.30
N PHE A 183 11.45 -5.12 -5.43
CA PHE A 183 11.26 -3.72 -5.01
C PHE A 183 10.97 -3.66 -3.51
N TYR A 184 11.11 -2.48 -2.90
CA TYR A 184 10.77 -2.26 -1.49
C TYR A 184 9.99 -0.94 -1.35
N PRO A 185 8.76 -0.96 -0.80
CA PRO A 185 7.96 0.24 -0.55
C PRO A 185 8.46 0.97 0.71
N LYS A 186 7.94 2.17 0.99
CA LYS A 186 8.22 2.86 2.27
C LYS A 186 7.66 2.11 3.47
N PHE A 187 6.45 1.57 3.36
CA PHE A 187 5.82 0.73 4.38
C PHE A 187 5.52 -0.66 3.82
N LEU A 188 6.12 -1.66 4.47
CA LEU A 188 5.86 -3.07 4.21
C LEU A 188 5.05 -3.69 5.36
N TYR A 189 3.83 -4.15 5.07
CA TYR A 189 2.97 -4.88 5.99
C TYR A 189 2.64 -6.26 5.42
N ILE A 190 2.96 -7.34 6.15
CA ILE A 190 2.67 -8.71 5.73
C ILE A 190 2.11 -9.50 6.91
N GLN A 191 0.88 -10.00 6.80
CA GLN A 191 0.24 -10.74 7.89
C GLN A 191 0.72 -12.19 8.00
N ASN A 192 0.88 -12.90 6.89
CA ASN A 192 1.34 -14.30 6.85
C ASN A 192 2.77 -14.30 6.29
N SER A 193 3.74 -13.91 7.14
CA SER A 193 5.12 -13.61 6.72
C SER A 193 6.13 -14.74 6.97
N HIS A 194 5.69 -15.99 7.08
CA HIS A 194 6.54 -17.16 7.36
C HIS A 194 7.67 -17.37 6.34
N TRP A 195 7.50 -16.85 5.13
CA TRP A 195 8.45 -16.94 4.02
C TRP A 195 9.49 -15.80 4.00
N ILE A 196 9.38 -14.80 4.89
CA ILE A 196 10.38 -13.73 5.00
C ILE A 196 11.58 -14.23 5.81
N LYS A 197 12.74 -14.30 5.16
CA LYS A 197 14.02 -14.69 5.77
C LYS A 197 14.84 -13.48 6.21
N MET A 198 15.85 -13.71 7.05
CA MET A 198 16.70 -12.65 7.62
C MET A 198 17.43 -11.79 6.57
N ASP A 199 17.89 -12.37 5.46
CA ASP A 199 18.56 -11.60 4.40
C ASP A 199 17.61 -10.60 3.74
N GLN A 200 16.32 -10.97 3.59
CA GLN A 200 15.28 -10.08 3.09
C GLN A 200 14.95 -9.00 4.10
N LEU A 201 14.91 -9.31 5.40
CA LEU A 201 14.71 -8.31 6.45
C LEU A 201 15.80 -7.24 6.41
N PHE A 202 17.08 -7.62 6.29
CA PHE A 202 18.18 -6.64 6.19
C PHE A 202 18.08 -5.78 4.92
N LYS A 203 17.67 -6.36 3.79
CA LYS A 203 17.44 -5.59 2.56
C LYS A 203 16.27 -4.62 2.73
N ALA A 204 15.19 -5.05 3.38
CA ALA A 204 14.04 -4.23 3.69
C ALA A 204 14.40 -3.09 4.65
N ALA A 205 15.16 -3.35 5.72
CA ALA A 205 15.56 -2.33 6.69
C ALA A 205 16.35 -1.15 6.05
N ASN A 206 17.11 -1.43 4.98
CA ASN A 206 17.85 -0.40 4.24
C ASN A 206 17.01 0.39 3.23
N ARG A 207 15.77 0.00 2.96
CA ARG A 207 14.96 0.53 1.84
C ARG A 207 13.57 1.00 2.26
N CYS A 208 12.93 0.28 3.17
CA CYS A 208 11.68 0.64 3.82
C CYS A 208 11.93 1.62 4.98
N LEU A 209 10.91 2.42 5.31
CA LEU A 209 10.84 3.24 6.52
C LEU A 209 10.17 2.49 7.67
N LYS A 210 9.13 1.71 7.34
CA LYS A 210 8.32 0.95 8.30
C LYS A 210 8.18 -0.50 7.84
N ILE A 211 8.34 -1.44 8.77
CA ILE A 211 8.16 -2.87 8.51
C ILE A 211 7.27 -3.47 9.61
N SER A 212 6.24 -4.22 9.20
CA SER A 212 5.37 -4.97 10.10
C SER A 212 5.14 -6.38 9.57
N LEU A 213 5.66 -7.36 10.30
CA LEU A 213 5.60 -8.78 9.94
C LEU A 213 4.80 -9.54 10.99
N LYS A 214 3.69 -10.16 10.61
CA LYS A 214 2.90 -11.04 11.50
C LYS A 214 3.06 -12.49 11.07
N LYS A 215 2.77 -13.42 12.00
CA LYS A 215 2.93 -14.87 11.83
C LYS A 215 4.27 -15.23 11.14
N SER A 216 5.34 -14.56 11.57
CA SER A 216 6.67 -14.76 11.03
C SER A 216 7.28 -16.07 11.54
N SER A 217 8.22 -16.61 10.78
CA SER A 217 9.08 -17.72 11.20
C SER A 217 10.35 -17.26 11.92
N LEU A 218 10.58 -15.93 12.01
CA LEU A 218 11.72 -15.37 12.73
C LEU A 218 11.69 -15.77 14.21
N THR A 219 12.87 -15.94 14.77
CA THR A 219 13.12 -16.45 16.12
C THR A 219 13.73 -15.37 17.04
N ASN A 220 13.86 -15.66 18.33
CA ASN A 220 14.63 -14.82 19.25
C ASN A 220 16.09 -14.63 18.79
N GLU A 221 16.73 -15.65 18.20
CA GLU A 221 18.10 -15.57 17.68
C GLU A 221 18.21 -14.63 16.47
N ASP A 222 17.19 -14.63 15.61
CA ASP A 222 17.14 -13.72 14.46
C ASP A 222 17.05 -12.25 14.91
N LEU A 223 16.27 -11.99 15.96
CA LEU A 223 16.16 -10.67 16.57
C LEU A 223 17.47 -10.24 17.25
N ASP A 224 18.11 -11.15 18.00
CA ASP A 224 19.43 -10.92 18.59
C ASP A 224 20.46 -10.53 17.51
N ARG A 225 20.49 -11.28 16.40
CA ARG A 225 21.36 -11.00 15.25
C ARG A 225 21.07 -9.63 14.63
N PHE A 226 19.80 -9.25 14.48
CA PHE A 226 19.42 -7.93 14.00
C PHE A 226 19.95 -6.83 14.93
N LEU A 227 19.70 -6.95 16.24
CA LEU A 227 20.06 -5.97 17.24
C LEU A 227 21.58 -5.82 17.39
N ARG A 228 22.35 -6.92 17.44
CA ARG A 228 23.83 -6.87 17.47
C ARG A 228 24.41 -6.22 16.23
N ARG A 229 23.80 -6.47 15.06
CA ARG A 229 24.23 -5.82 13.82
C ARG A 229 23.93 -4.33 13.81
N TRP A 230 22.78 -3.90 14.34
CA TRP A 230 22.46 -2.49 14.53
C TRP A 230 23.39 -1.84 15.56
N GLN A 231 23.57 -2.46 16.73
CA GLN A 231 24.42 -1.97 17.82
C GLN A 231 25.85 -1.75 17.36
N SER A 232 26.41 -2.66 16.56
CA SER A 232 27.78 -2.54 16.03
C SER A 232 27.95 -1.54 14.87
N GLY A 233 26.90 -0.79 14.50
CA GLY A 233 26.96 0.18 13.40
C GLY A 233 27.08 -0.46 12.02
N LYS A 234 26.83 -1.78 11.89
CA LYS A 234 26.92 -2.51 10.61
C LYS A 234 25.71 -2.29 9.70
N LEU A 235 24.72 -1.50 10.13
CA LEU A 235 23.53 -1.11 9.38
C LEU A 235 23.54 0.38 8.98
N ARG A 236 24.67 0.86 8.44
CA ARG A 236 24.91 2.29 8.12
C ARG A 236 23.96 2.95 7.14
N ARG A 237 23.20 2.18 6.35
CA ARG A 237 22.25 2.67 5.33
C ARG A 237 20.80 2.36 5.69
N MET A 238 20.53 2.05 6.97
CA MET A 238 19.19 1.75 7.43
C MET A 238 18.30 2.99 7.27
N LYS A 239 17.19 2.84 6.56
CA LYS A 239 16.15 3.87 6.45
C LYS A 239 14.99 3.59 7.39
N MET A 240 14.87 2.34 7.83
CA MET A 240 13.79 1.89 8.68
C MET A 240 13.89 2.56 10.05
N PHE A 241 12.86 3.30 10.42
CA PHE A 241 12.73 3.88 11.75
C PHE A 241 11.89 3.01 12.68
N TYR A 242 11.02 2.14 12.13
CA TYR A 242 10.16 1.26 12.92
C TYR A 242 10.06 -0.16 12.34
N PHE A 243 10.17 -1.14 13.24
CA PHE A 243 10.01 -2.56 12.96
C PHE A 243 9.14 -3.22 14.03
N THR A 244 8.12 -3.95 13.59
CA THR A 244 7.43 -4.90 14.44
C THR A 244 7.38 -6.29 13.81
N VAL A 245 7.63 -7.30 14.64
CA VAL A 245 7.47 -8.70 14.23
C VAL A 245 6.74 -9.49 15.31
N GLN A 246 5.85 -10.38 14.85
CA GLN A 246 5.13 -11.32 15.68
C GLN A 246 5.23 -12.70 15.03
N GLY A 247 5.64 -13.70 15.80
CA GLY A 247 5.79 -15.09 15.34
C GLY A 247 5.78 -16.03 16.54
N LYS A 248 5.37 -17.28 16.33
CA LYS A 248 5.31 -18.28 17.43
C LYS A 248 6.69 -18.61 18.00
N GLN A 249 7.74 -18.45 17.20
CA GLN A 249 9.12 -18.69 17.60
C GLN A 249 9.78 -17.50 18.31
N ILE A 250 9.04 -16.39 18.43
CA ILE A 250 9.43 -15.25 19.26
C ILE A 250 8.66 -15.38 20.57
N ASN A 251 9.35 -15.80 21.63
CA ASN A 251 8.73 -16.20 22.89
C ASN A 251 9.63 -15.85 24.08
N ASP A 252 9.18 -16.18 25.28
CA ASP A 252 9.83 -15.92 26.58
C ASP A 252 10.79 -17.03 27.04
N LYS A 253 11.09 -18.02 26.18
CA LYS A 253 11.93 -19.17 26.55
C LYS A 253 13.43 -18.92 26.44
N SER A 254 13.84 -17.80 25.86
CA SER A 254 15.24 -17.38 25.74
C SER A 254 15.35 -15.87 25.71
N THR A 255 16.53 -15.33 25.99
CA THR A 255 16.80 -13.90 25.93
C THR A 255 16.82 -13.39 24.48
N ILE A 256 16.60 -12.08 24.31
CA ILE A 256 16.88 -11.37 23.07
C ILE A 256 17.89 -10.28 23.41
N PHE A 257 19.07 -10.28 22.79
CA PHE A 257 20.09 -9.26 23.00
C PHE A 257 20.49 -9.11 24.47
N ASP A 258 20.73 -10.26 25.11
CA ASP A 258 21.10 -10.39 26.53
C ASP A 258 20.07 -9.78 27.51
N MET A 259 18.87 -9.43 27.04
CA MET A 259 17.76 -8.94 27.85
C MET A 259 16.82 -10.10 28.20
N GLU A 260 16.43 -10.17 29.49
CA GLU A 260 15.37 -11.04 29.95
C GLU A 260 14.00 -10.58 29.44
N ILE A 261 13.11 -11.53 29.20
CA ILE A 261 11.77 -11.29 28.68
C ILE A 261 10.79 -11.38 29.87
N PRO A 262 9.89 -10.40 30.06
CA PRO A 262 9.52 -9.32 29.15
C PRO A 262 10.52 -8.14 29.10
N ILE A 263 10.79 -7.63 27.91
CA ILE A 263 11.58 -6.42 27.67
C ILE A 263 10.65 -5.22 27.73
N LYS A 264 10.59 -4.57 28.91
CA LYS A 264 9.76 -3.40 29.15
C LYS A 264 10.32 -2.53 30.27
N SER A 265 9.97 -1.24 30.24
CA SER A 265 10.17 -0.31 31.33
C SER A 265 9.25 -0.64 32.51
N GLU A 266 9.75 -0.41 33.73
CA GLU A 266 8.95 -0.44 34.96
C GLU A 266 8.01 0.77 35.06
N ASP A 267 8.37 1.89 34.40
CA ASP A 267 7.50 3.06 34.30
C ASP A 267 6.37 2.80 33.29
N ASP A 268 5.18 2.52 33.82
CA ASP A 268 3.96 2.29 33.05
C ASP A 268 3.49 3.53 32.25
N LYS A 269 3.98 4.74 32.59
CA LYS A 269 3.67 5.99 31.88
C LYS A 269 4.68 6.31 30.76
N CYS A 270 5.73 5.51 30.62
CA CYS A 270 6.74 5.73 29.60
C CYS A 270 6.16 5.56 28.18
N VAL A 271 6.25 6.60 27.36
CA VAL A 271 5.78 6.62 25.97
C VAL A 271 6.84 7.23 25.07
N HIS A 272 7.17 6.55 23.98
CA HIS A 272 8.03 7.06 22.92
C HIS A 272 7.24 7.18 21.63
N GLU A 273 7.26 8.36 21.02
CA GLU A 273 6.56 8.64 19.77
C GLU A 273 7.54 9.16 18.74
N ARG A 274 7.32 8.79 17.47
CA ARG A 274 8.10 9.29 16.36
C ARG A 274 7.24 9.44 15.11
N ASP A 275 7.31 10.62 14.51
CA ASP A 275 6.90 10.87 13.13
C ASP A 275 8.13 10.84 12.22
N HIS A 276 8.05 10.08 11.14
CA HIS A 276 9.07 10.09 10.10
C HIS A 276 8.45 9.95 8.71
N GLU A 277 8.61 10.98 7.88
CA GLU A 277 8.02 11.08 6.53
C GLU A 277 6.49 10.82 6.50
N GLY A 278 5.76 11.24 7.54
CA GLY A 278 4.31 11.06 7.64
C GLY A 278 3.87 9.69 8.16
N TYR A 279 4.81 8.85 8.62
CA TYR A 279 4.52 7.65 9.38
C TYR A 279 4.74 7.91 10.87
N GLN A 280 3.70 7.71 11.67
CA GLN A 280 3.71 7.92 13.11
C GLN A 280 3.63 6.60 13.86
N GLU A 281 4.56 6.37 14.77
CA GLU A 281 4.57 5.18 15.61
C GLU A 281 4.77 5.53 17.08
N THR A 282 4.24 4.65 17.93
CA THR A 282 4.31 4.79 19.38
C THR A 282 4.76 3.47 20.00
N VAL A 283 5.79 3.53 20.85
CA VAL A 283 6.21 2.40 21.69
C VAL A 283 5.99 2.80 23.15
N ARG A 284 5.05 2.13 23.82
CA ARG A 284 4.79 2.31 25.25
C ARG A 284 5.64 1.35 26.06
N ARG A 285 6.09 1.79 27.24
CA ARG A 285 6.85 0.99 28.21
C ARG A 285 8.09 0.35 27.59
N GLY A 286 8.71 0.99 26.62
CA GLY A 286 9.89 0.46 25.94
C GLY A 286 11.18 0.74 26.72
N VAL A 287 12.20 -0.08 26.49
CA VAL A 287 13.55 0.09 27.02
C VAL A 287 14.41 0.76 25.96
N VAL A 288 15.08 1.86 26.34
CA VAL A 288 15.94 2.62 25.44
C VAL A 288 17.39 2.15 25.56
N PHE A 289 18.06 2.01 24.43
CA PHE A 289 19.48 1.69 24.35
C PHE A 289 20.14 2.39 23.16
N LYS A 290 21.47 2.33 23.07
CA LYS A 290 22.27 3.02 22.06
C LYS A 290 23.15 2.07 21.27
N ASN A 291 23.41 2.41 20.01
CA ASN A 291 24.45 1.77 19.21
C ASN A 291 25.84 2.43 19.47
N VAL A 292 26.89 1.88 18.87
CA VAL A 292 28.28 2.39 18.98
C VAL A 292 28.47 3.81 18.42
N GLU A 293 27.55 4.29 17.60
CA GLU A 293 27.54 5.65 17.02
C GLU A 293 26.71 6.63 17.87
N GLY A 294 26.12 6.17 18.99
CA GLY A 294 25.31 6.98 19.89
C GLY A 294 23.84 7.13 19.51
N GLN A 295 23.41 6.58 18.37
CA GLN A 295 22.00 6.59 17.94
C GLN A 295 21.14 5.79 18.91
N ARG A 296 19.98 6.34 19.27
CA ARG A 296 19.05 5.74 20.24
C ARG A 296 17.96 4.95 19.55
N ALA A 297 17.59 3.83 20.17
CA ALA A 297 16.41 3.07 19.82
C ALA A 297 15.67 2.61 21.08
N VAL A 298 14.37 2.40 20.93
CA VAL A 298 13.50 1.80 21.94
C VAL A 298 13.06 0.42 21.50
N ILE A 299 13.10 -0.56 22.41
CA ILE A 299 12.58 -1.91 22.22
C ILE A 299 11.45 -2.18 23.21
N HIS A 300 10.43 -2.92 22.78
CA HIS A 300 9.41 -3.47 23.67
C HIS A 300 9.04 -4.89 23.25
N PHE A 301 8.97 -5.81 24.22
CA PHE A 301 8.43 -7.15 24.04
C PHE A 301 7.86 -7.70 25.35
N ASP A 302 6.53 -7.85 25.42
CA ASP A 302 5.82 -8.36 26.61
C ASP A 302 4.85 -9.48 26.18
N PRO A 303 5.33 -10.69 25.86
CA PRO A 303 4.51 -11.78 25.31
C PRO A 303 3.19 -12.03 26.06
N PRO A 304 3.15 -11.99 27.41
CA PRO A 304 1.91 -12.12 28.17
C PRO A 304 0.82 -11.11 27.78
N ARG A 305 1.20 -9.90 27.35
CA ARG A 305 0.27 -8.83 26.92
C ARG A 305 0.19 -8.68 25.40
N SER A 306 1.31 -8.87 24.71
CA SER A 306 1.46 -8.70 23.26
C SER A 306 2.60 -9.59 22.75
N SER A 307 2.28 -10.48 21.82
CA SER A 307 3.27 -11.33 21.15
C SER A 307 4.10 -10.60 20.08
N ALA A 308 3.98 -9.27 19.96
CA ALA A 308 4.74 -8.49 19.00
C ALA A 308 5.99 -7.88 19.64
N PHE A 309 7.16 -8.21 19.10
CA PHE A 309 8.39 -7.49 19.33
C PHE A 309 8.35 -6.17 18.55
N SER A 310 8.78 -5.07 19.17
CA SER A 310 8.83 -3.74 18.55
C SER A 310 10.21 -3.11 18.73
N PHE A 311 10.72 -2.50 17.67
CA PHE A 311 11.96 -1.73 17.64
C PHE A 311 11.68 -0.41 16.93
N MET A 312 12.05 0.72 17.53
CA MET A 312 11.89 2.04 16.94
C MET A 312 13.13 2.89 17.19
N LEU A 313 13.69 3.48 16.14
CA LEU A 313 14.73 4.51 16.28
C LEU A 313 14.09 5.77 16.89
N LEU A 314 14.82 6.49 17.75
CA LEU A 314 14.31 7.73 18.35
C LEU A 314 14.80 9.01 17.67
N ASP A 315 15.93 8.94 16.96
CA ASP A 315 16.59 10.10 16.32
C ASP A 315 16.43 10.08 14.81
#